data_AF-A0A432R0F9-F1
#
_entry.id   AF-A0A432R0F9-F1
#
_cell.length_a   1.000
_cell.length_b   1.000
_cell.length_c   1.000
_cell.angle_alpha   90.00
_cell.angle_beta   90.00
_cell.angle_gamma   90.00
#
_symmetry.space_group_name_H-M   'P 1'
#
loop_
_entity.id
_entity.type
_entity.pdbx_description
1 polymer ?
#
loop_
_entity_poly.entity_id
_entity_poly.type
_entity_poly.pdbx_seq_one_letter_code
_entity_poly.pdbx_strand_id
1 'polypeptide(L)'
;MDNQLTTKRLIRIWWAWQWRTIVATFVGSFVLIVLFALVAGFLGMSAEVVAVMSNLISLGVGIFASIYFLGFVLKKDFGDFSLSVQEKLTESLHEDGLES
;
A
#
# COMPACT_ATOMS: atom_id res chain seq x y z
N MET A 1 -4.14 -4.07 29.22
CA MET A 1 -3.88 -3.81 27.78
C MET A 1 -4.49 -2.48 27.42
N ASP A 2 -3.61 -1.51 27.28
CA ASP A 2 -3.87 -0.08 27.28
C ASP A 2 -4.14 0.34 25.82
N ASN A 3 -5.38 0.11 25.39
CA ASN A 3 -5.85 0.35 24.01
C ASN A 3 -5.47 1.73 23.45
N GLN A 4 -5.32 2.74 24.31
CA GLN A 4 -4.93 4.10 23.94
C GLN A 4 -3.51 4.19 23.36
N LEU A 5 -2.56 3.35 23.82
CA LEU A 5 -1.19 3.34 23.31
C LEU A 5 -1.10 2.64 21.95
N THR A 6 -1.89 1.57 21.75
CA THR A 6 -1.98 0.84 20.48
C THR A 6 -2.50 1.74 19.36
N THR A 7 -3.55 2.52 19.60
CA THR A 7 -4.15 3.39 18.57
C THR A 7 -3.23 4.53 18.13
N LYS A 8 -2.53 5.19 19.07
CA LYS A 8 -1.54 6.24 18.74
C LYS A 8 -0.37 5.69 17.91
N ARG A 9 0.10 4.48 18.23
CA ARG A 9 1.17 3.81 17.48
C ARG A 9 0.70 3.40 16.08
N LEU A 10 -0.51 2.82 15.96
CA LEU A 10 -1.10 2.47 14.68
C LEU A 10 -1.26 3.67 13.75
N ILE A 11 -1.77 4.79 14.25
CA ILE A 11 -1.94 6.03 13.46
C ILE A 11 -0.60 6.56 12.95
N ARG A 12 0.45 6.51 13.77
CA ARG A 12 1.79 6.97 13.37
C ARG A 12 2.38 6.08 12.26
N ILE A 13 2.16 4.77 12.35
CA ILE A 13 2.58 3.80 11.33
C ILE A 13 1.76 3.97 10.04
N TRP A 14 0.43 4.09 10.18
CA TRP A 14 -0.47 4.31 9.05
C TRP A 14 -0.14 5.60 8.31
N TRP A 15 0.11 6.69 9.05
CA TRP A 15 0.52 7.95 8.45
C TRP A 15 1.87 7.82 7.73
N ALA A 16 2.86 7.17 8.38
CA ALA A 16 4.19 6.93 7.80
C ALA A 16 4.16 6.09 6.52
N TRP A 17 3.18 5.19 6.39
CA TRP A 17 2.89 4.42 5.18
C TRP A 17 2.22 5.30 4.13
N GLN A 18 1.11 5.95 4.50
CA GLN A 18 0.26 6.67 3.55
C GLN A 18 0.98 7.80 2.84
N TRP A 19 1.73 8.64 3.55
CA TRP A 19 2.40 9.76 2.88
C TRP A 19 3.43 9.28 1.85
N ARG A 20 4.13 8.16 2.12
CA ARG A 20 5.11 7.59 1.19
C ARG A 20 4.44 6.97 -0.04
N THR A 21 3.35 6.24 0.17
CA THR A 21 2.55 5.65 -0.92
C THR A 21 1.96 6.74 -1.80
N ILE A 22 1.41 7.81 -1.21
CA ILE A 22 0.84 8.95 -1.93
C ILE A 22 1.93 9.65 -2.74
N VAL A 23 3.07 9.99 -2.14
CA VAL A 23 4.17 10.68 -2.83
C VAL A 23 4.71 9.82 -3.97
N ALA A 24 4.97 8.54 -3.75
CA ALA A 24 5.50 7.66 -4.78
C ALA A 24 4.50 7.42 -5.93
N THR A 25 3.22 7.26 -5.60
CA THR A 25 2.17 7.13 -6.62
C THR A 25 2.05 8.42 -7.42
N PHE A 26 2.06 9.57 -6.76
CA PHE A 26 1.91 10.86 -7.43
C PHE A 26 3.10 11.16 -8.35
N VAL A 27 4.33 11.00 -7.84
CA VAL A 27 5.55 11.22 -8.65
C VAL A 27 5.66 10.19 -9.76
N GLY A 28 5.43 8.91 -9.48
CA GLY A 28 5.50 7.83 -10.46
C GLY A 28 4.47 7.99 -11.59
N SER A 29 3.21 8.24 -11.24
CA SER A 29 2.15 8.47 -12.22
C SER A 29 2.39 9.75 -13.01
N PHE A 30 2.81 10.84 -12.36
CA PHE A 30 3.08 12.10 -13.04
C PHE A 30 4.16 11.95 -14.11
N VAL A 31 5.29 11.31 -13.79
CA VAL A 31 6.38 11.10 -14.75
C VAL A 31 5.90 10.27 -15.95
N LEU A 32 5.20 9.16 -15.70
CA LEU A 32 4.72 8.27 -16.76
C LEU A 32 3.65 8.94 -17.64
N ILE A 33 2.71 9.68 -17.05
CA ILE A 33 1.66 10.40 -17.77
C ILE A 33 2.27 11.50 -18.63
N VAL A 34 3.23 12.28 -18.10
CA VAL A 34 3.88 13.35 -18.87
C VAL A 34 4.65 12.78 -20.06
N LEU A 35 5.42 11.71 -19.86
CA LEU A 35 6.12 11.04 -20.97
C LEU A 35 5.15 10.49 -22.00
N PHE A 36 4.07 9.85 -21.56
CA PHE A 36 3.04 9.33 -22.45
C PHE A 36 2.33 10.44 -23.22
N ALA A 37 1.95 11.53 -22.54
CA ALA A 37 1.27 12.67 -23.15
C ALA A 37 2.15 13.38 -24.19
N LEU A 38 3.46 13.50 -23.95
CA LEU A 38 4.39 14.03 -24.95
C LEU A 38 4.40 13.16 -26.21
N VAL A 39 4.61 11.85 -26.08
CA VAL A 39 4.63 10.92 -27.21
C VAL A 39 3.28 10.89 -27.94
N ALA A 40 2.18 10.84 -27.20
CA ALA A 40 0.84 10.85 -27.76
C ALA A 40 0.52 12.15 -28.51
N GLY A 41 1.00 13.29 -28.01
CA GLY A 41 0.92 14.58 -28.68
C GLY A 41 1.69 14.60 -30.01
N PHE A 42 2.90 14.03 -30.04
CA PHE A 42 3.67 13.88 -31.28
C PHE A 42 3.00 12.97 -32.31
N LEU A 43 2.28 11.94 -31.85
CA LEU A 43 1.55 11.00 -32.71
C LEU A 43 0.16 11.50 -33.14
N GLY A 44 -0.26 12.67 -32.68
CA GLY A 44 -1.59 13.23 -33.01
C GLY A 44 -2.75 12.44 -32.41
N MET A 45 -2.53 11.73 -31.30
CA MET A 45 -3.60 10.97 -30.63
C MET A 45 -4.69 11.90 -30.08
N SER A 46 -5.93 11.42 -30.08
CA SER A 46 -7.04 12.17 -29.50
C SER A 46 -6.90 12.30 -27.98
N ALA A 47 -7.36 13.42 -27.43
CA ALA A 47 -7.33 13.70 -25.99
C ALA A 47 -8.06 12.62 -25.17
N GLU A 48 -9.07 11.98 -25.76
CA GLU A 48 -9.83 10.90 -25.14
C GLU A 48 -8.97 9.64 -24.92
N VAL A 49 -8.17 9.24 -25.92
CA VAL A 49 -7.22 8.12 -25.79
C VAL A 49 -6.16 8.44 -24.74
N VAL A 50 -5.67 9.68 -24.71
CA VAL A 50 -4.69 10.12 -23.71
C VAL A 50 -5.27 10.09 -22.30
N ALA A 51 -6.52 10.52 -22.11
CA ALA A 51 -7.18 10.51 -20.81
C ALA A 51 -7.43 9.08 -20.30
N VAL A 52 -7.87 8.18 -21.18
CA VAL A 52 -8.09 6.76 -20.83
C VAL A 52 -6.77 6.09 -20.44
N MET A 53 -5.72 6.28 -21.24
CA MET A 53 -4.40 5.70 -20.96
C MET A 53 -3.76 6.28 -19.70
N SER A 54 -3.92 7.58 -19.45
CA SER A 54 -3.42 8.22 -18.22
C SER A 54 -4.09 7.66 -16.96
N ASN A 55 -5.40 7.38 -17.03
CA ASN A 55 -6.11 6.71 -15.93
C ASN A 55 -5.62 5.28 -15.70
N LEU A 56 -5.43 4.50 -16.77
CA LEU A 56 -4.87 3.14 -16.70
C LEU A 56 -3.47 3.13 -16.08
N ILE A 57 -2.60 4.04 -16.51
CA ILE A 57 -1.25 4.21 -15.95
C ILE A 57 -1.34 4.56 -14.45
N SER A 58 -2.17 5.54 -14.09
CA SER A 58 -2.34 5.96 -12.69
C SER A 58 -2.80 4.82 -11.80
N LEU A 59 -3.75 4.02 -12.29
CA LEU A 59 -4.32 2.89 -11.56
C LEU A 59 -3.27 1.78 -11.37
N GLY A 60 -2.52 1.45 -12.43
CA GLY A 60 -1.44 0.47 -12.36
C GLY A 60 -0.33 0.87 -11.39
N VAL A 61 0.12 2.13 -11.45
CA VAL A 61 1.13 2.68 -10.54
C VAL A 61 0.61 2.69 -9.11
N GLY A 62 -0.65 3.09 -8.89
CA GLY A 62 -1.27 3.11 -7.56
C GLY A 62 -1.33 1.72 -6.92
N ILE A 63 -1.72 0.69 -7.68
CA ILE A 63 -1.75 -0.70 -7.19
C ILE A 63 -0.33 -1.15 -6.84
N PHE A 64 0.63 -0.96 -7.75
CA PHE A 64 2.01 -1.40 -7.55
C PHE A 64 2.64 -0.71 -6.34
N ALA A 65 2.49 0.62 -6.23
CA ALA A 65 2.97 1.39 -5.09
C ALA A 65 2.31 0.92 -3.79
N SER A 66 1.00 0.69 -3.78
CA SER A 66 0.28 0.22 -2.60
C SER A 66 0.84 -1.11 -2.09
N ILE A 67 1.02 -2.10 -2.98
CA ILE A 67 1.57 -3.42 -2.63
C ILE A 67 3.02 -3.30 -2.14
N TYR A 68 3.85 -2.54 -2.86
CA TYR A 68 5.26 -2.36 -2.50
C TYR A 68 5.41 -1.72 -1.12
N PHE A 69 4.69 -0.63 -0.85
CA PHE A 69 4.77 0.06 0.43
C PHE A 69 4.13 -0.75 1.56
N LEU A 70 3.09 -1.54 1.29
CA LEU A 70 2.52 -2.46 2.27
C LEU A 70 3.57 -3.48 2.73
N GLY A 71 4.25 -4.13 1.79
CA GLY A 71 5.35 -5.05 2.09
C GLY A 71 6.54 -4.36 2.79
N PHE A 72 6.89 -3.14 2.37
CA PHE A 72 7.95 -2.36 3.00
C PHE A 72 7.64 -2.00 4.46
N VAL A 73 6.40 -1.64 4.76
CA VAL A 73 5.95 -1.33 6.13
C VAL A 73 5.88 -2.58 6.99
N LEU A 74 5.40 -3.70 6.45
CA LEU A 74 5.39 -4.99 7.16
C LEU A 74 6.81 -5.46 7.50
N LYS A 75 7.78 -5.22 6.61
CA LYS A 75 9.18 -5.64 6.80
C LYS A 75 10.01 -4.64 7.63
N LYS A 76 9.48 -3.45 7.94
CA LYS A 76 10.22 -2.41 8.65
C LYS A 76 10.13 -2.64 10.15
N ASP A 77 11.27 -2.89 10.79
CA ASP A 77 11.39 -2.82 12.24
C ASP A 77 11.11 -1.39 12.71
N PHE A 78 10.08 -1.22 13.53
CA PHE A 78 9.71 0.08 14.12
C PHE A 78 10.47 0.37 15.42
N GLY A 79 11.53 -0.38 15.71
CA GLY A 79 12.37 -0.23 16.91
C GLY A 79 11.75 -0.85 18.16
N ASP A 80 10.45 -0.63 18.40
CA ASP A 80 9.71 -1.22 19.53
C ASP A 80 9.01 -2.55 19.18
N PHE A 81 8.65 -2.79 17.91
CA PHE A 81 7.92 -4.00 17.48
C PHE A 81 8.20 -4.39 16.01
N SER A 82 8.22 -5.70 15.76
CA SER A 82 8.31 -6.36 14.45
C SER A 82 6.97 -7.05 14.12
N LEU A 83 6.40 -6.80 12.94
CA LEU A 83 5.18 -7.46 12.47
C LEU A 83 5.57 -8.72 11.68
N SER A 84 5.67 -9.86 12.36
CA SER A 84 5.75 -11.17 11.70
C SER A 84 4.34 -11.74 11.48
N VAL A 85 4.05 -12.25 10.28
CA VAL A 85 2.86 -13.08 10.06
C VAL A 85 3.05 -14.37 10.85
N GLN A 86 2.38 -14.47 12.01
CA GLN A 86 2.33 -15.70 12.79
C GLN A 86 1.14 -16.53 12.27
N GLU A 87 1.41 -17.78 11.94
CA GLU A 87 0.36 -18.75 11.68
C GLU A 87 -0.51 -18.88 12.93
N LYS A 88 -1.81 -18.63 12.78
CA LYS A 88 -2.77 -18.79 13.87
C LYS A 88 -2.95 -20.29 14.09
N LEU A 89 -2.07 -20.90 14.89
CA LEU A 89 -2.20 -22.27 15.36
C LEU A 89 -3.46 -22.37 16.23
N THR A 90 -4.56 -22.74 15.56
CA THR A 90 -5.67 -23.57 16.05
C THR A 90 -5.74 -23.69 17.58
N GLU A 91 -6.19 -22.60 18.20
CA GLU A 91 -6.69 -22.54 19.58
C GLU A 91 -8.08 -23.19 19.62
N SER A 92 -8.19 -24.43 19.14
CA SER A 92 -9.44 -25.21 19.12
C SER A 92 -9.22 -26.66 19.56
N LEU A 93 -8.13 -26.97 20.25
CA LEU A 93 -7.81 -28.34 20.70
C LEU A 93 -7.67 -28.49 22.22
N HIS A 94 -7.95 -27.46 23.03
CA HIS A 94 -7.76 -27.57 24.49
C HIS A 94 -9.01 -27.31 25.36
N GLU A 95 -10.11 -26.76 24.83
CA GLU A 95 -11.35 -26.57 25.62
C GLU A 95 -12.27 -27.80 25.66
N ASP A 96 -12.21 -28.73 24.69
CA ASP A 96 -13.10 -29.92 24.65
C ASP A 96 -12.54 -31.16 25.40
N GLY A 97 -11.38 -31.04 26.05
CA GLY A 97 -10.69 -32.19 26.67
C GLY A 97 -10.78 -32.30 28.20
N LEU A 98 -11.43 -31.37 28.89
CA LEU A 98 -11.43 -31.29 30.36
C LEU A 98 -12.81 -31.11 31.00
N GLU A 99 -13.89 -31.44 30.28
CA GLU A 99 -15.19 -31.73 30.92
C GLU A 99 -15.52 -33.22 30.75
N SER A 100 -14.77 -34.07 31.44
CA SER A 100 -15.11 -35.46 31.74
C SER A 100 -15.35 -35.65 33.23
#